data_AF-A0A6C0B1B8-F1
#
_entry.id   AF-A0A6C0B1B8-F1
#
_cell.length_a   1.000
_cell.length_b   1.000
_cell.length_c   1.000
_cell.angle_alpha   90.00
_cell.angle_beta   90.00
_cell.angle_gamma   90.00
#
_symmetry.space_group_name_H-M   'P 1'
#
loop_
_entity.id
_entity.type
_entity.pdbx_description
1 polymer ?
#
loop_
_entity_poly.entity_id
_entity_poly.type
_entity_poly.pdbx_seq_one_letter_code
_entity_poly.pdbx_strand_id
1 'polypeptide(L)'
;MSYIDLTSSAYSNLSQFGVLASGALNSTGVIDVDNGYYYGSSGDYTSLNGVGYPSGFNDTISTSALSQLSNLIIEIIGVTDTLPRINIGTGGGDLTISPGVNYLGTAGANIAFTGQTITFDAAGDSNAQFFIASSGVSATDALTFTSTIFKLKPDGSSGPEAKPCNIFWLVKDGGFTATDSSVPGIIITDADFTTTSDAAPDISFTGHIYSQGAATFTRSGAGTLTINSSTCAYSPEPNPVPNPISAICFLGDTPILTDQGIIAISEIDPEVHTIREEKILAITKTTTLDEYLVCFEQDAFGLGVPSKKTVMSKDHKVYCNGNMIEARRFINKFANVNTVDYCGQVLYNIVMEKHSIINVNNLICETLHPENMIAKLYTNQTLKYKNAFIAQMNKDILKKHALNKKLTK
;
A
#
# COMPACT_ATOMS: atom_id res chain seq x y z
N MET A 1 -7.66 -27.24 -3.97
CA MET A 1 -7.10 -26.35 -5.00
C MET A 1 -6.07 -25.46 -4.33
N SER A 2 -4.90 -25.27 -4.94
CA SER A 2 -4.02 -24.17 -4.57
C SER A 2 -4.70 -22.88 -5.00
N TYR A 3 -5.02 -22.04 -4.03
CA TYR A 3 -5.58 -20.72 -4.26
C TYR A 3 -4.46 -19.79 -4.74
N ILE A 4 -4.64 -19.18 -5.91
CA ILE A 4 -3.64 -18.25 -6.45
C ILE A 4 -3.87 -16.87 -5.85
N ASP A 5 -2.92 -16.37 -5.07
CA ASP A 5 -3.02 -15.09 -4.39
C ASP A 5 -1.94 -14.12 -4.87
N LEU A 6 -2.29 -13.19 -5.76
CA LEU A 6 -1.40 -12.11 -6.19
C LEU A 6 -0.98 -11.18 -5.05
N THR A 7 -1.71 -11.19 -3.93
CA THR A 7 -1.36 -10.45 -2.70
C THR A 7 -0.48 -11.26 -1.75
N SER A 8 0.05 -12.40 -2.20
CA SER A 8 1.07 -13.13 -1.45
C SER A 8 2.48 -12.57 -1.71
N SER A 9 3.39 -12.82 -0.76
CA SER A 9 4.80 -12.45 -0.91
C SER A 9 5.50 -13.11 -2.11
N ALA A 10 4.94 -14.19 -2.67
CA ALA A 10 5.46 -14.84 -3.87
C ALA A 10 5.40 -13.94 -5.12
N TYR A 11 4.44 -13.00 -5.15
CA TYR A 11 4.18 -12.10 -6.27
C TYR A 11 4.42 -10.62 -5.93
N SER A 12 5.11 -10.34 -4.83
CA SER A 12 5.25 -8.98 -4.29
C SER A 12 5.83 -7.95 -5.27
N ASN A 13 6.64 -8.36 -6.25
CA ASN A 13 7.19 -7.46 -7.27
C ASN A 13 6.28 -7.38 -8.49
N LEU A 14 5.61 -8.48 -8.86
CA LEU A 14 4.69 -8.56 -9.99
C LEU A 14 3.41 -7.75 -9.76
N SER A 15 2.76 -7.97 -8.63
CA SER A 15 1.48 -7.33 -8.26
C SER A 15 1.59 -5.81 -8.04
N GLN A 16 2.82 -5.28 -7.99
CA GLN A 16 3.05 -3.85 -7.98
C GLN A 16 2.74 -3.24 -9.37
N PHE A 17 2.87 -3.99 -10.46
CA PHE A 17 2.63 -3.48 -11.82
C PHE A 17 1.15 -3.53 -12.19
N GLY A 18 0.57 -2.40 -12.54
CA GLY A 18 -0.71 -2.36 -13.27
C GLY A 18 -0.52 -2.84 -14.71
N VAL A 19 0.63 -2.51 -15.32
CA VAL A 19 1.01 -2.96 -16.67
C VAL A 19 2.46 -3.45 -16.67
N LEU A 20 2.70 -4.69 -17.09
CA LEU A 20 4.05 -5.23 -17.27
C LEU A 20 4.15 -5.86 -18.66
N ALA A 21 5.00 -5.32 -19.51
CA ALA A 21 5.31 -5.87 -20.82
C ALA A 21 6.80 -6.24 -20.92
N SER A 22 7.12 -7.41 -21.48
CA SER A 22 8.52 -7.76 -21.78
C SER A 22 9.01 -7.05 -23.06
N GLY A 23 8.09 -6.78 -24.00
CA GLY A 23 8.32 -6.02 -25.22
C GLY A 23 8.09 -4.51 -25.05
N ALA A 24 7.75 -3.83 -26.14
CA ALA A 24 7.49 -2.39 -26.13
C ALA A 24 6.19 -2.05 -25.38
N LEU A 25 6.18 -0.94 -24.64
CA LEU A 25 4.96 -0.33 -24.10
C LEU A 25 4.66 0.93 -24.90
N ASN A 26 3.54 0.92 -25.65
CA ASN A 26 3.14 2.02 -26.51
C ASN A 26 1.79 2.59 -26.07
N SER A 27 1.67 3.91 -26.12
CA SER A 27 0.50 4.63 -25.66
C SER A 27 0.14 5.77 -26.60
N THR A 28 -1.15 5.98 -26.85
CA THR A 28 -1.67 7.11 -27.63
C THR A 28 -3.00 7.55 -27.02
N GLY A 29 -3.14 8.84 -26.70
CA GLY A 29 -4.35 9.43 -26.10
C GLY A 29 -4.20 9.68 -24.59
N VAL A 30 -5.30 9.73 -23.85
CA VAL A 30 -5.28 9.89 -22.38
C VAL A 30 -5.40 8.52 -21.73
N ILE A 31 -4.31 8.01 -21.18
CA ILE A 31 -4.25 6.71 -20.52
C ILE A 31 -3.74 6.90 -19.09
N ASP A 32 -4.54 6.46 -18.12
CA ASP A 32 -4.22 6.59 -16.70
C ASP A 32 -3.97 5.20 -16.09
N VAL A 33 -2.76 4.98 -15.56
CA VAL A 33 -2.47 3.80 -14.73
C VAL A 33 -2.64 4.21 -13.28
N ASP A 34 -3.75 3.80 -12.68
CA ASP A 34 -4.12 4.11 -11.30
C ASP A 34 -3.64 3.00 -10.35
N ASN A 35 -2.86 3.39 -9.35
CA ASN A 35 -2.34 2.52 -8.28
C ASN A 35 -1.49 1.32 -8.74
N GLY A 36 -0.59 1.50 -9.72
CA GLY A 36 0.38 0.48 -10.10
C GLY A 36 1.54 1.00 -10.95
N TYR A 37 2.65 0.25 -10.97
CA TYR A 37 3.79 0.48 -11.85
C TYR A 37 3.40 0.16 -13.30
N TYR A 38 4.09 0.78 -14.27
CA TYR A 38 4.06 0.34 -15.67
C TYR A 38 5.47 0.16 -16.22
N TYR A 39 5.67 -0.87 -17.05
CA TYR A 39 6.96 -1.18 -17.66
C TYR A 39 6.81 -1.82 -19.05
N GLY A 40 7.72 -1.44 -19.95
CA GLY A 40 8.05 -2.13 -21.20
C GLY A 40 9.56 -2.07 -21.40
N SER A 41 10.16 -2.97 -22.18
CA SER A 41 11.61 -2.91 -22.49
C SER A 41 11.99 -1.75 -23.42
N SER A 42 11.01 -1.17 -24.11
CA SER A 42 11.13 -0.07 -25.07
C SER A 42 9.76 0.60 -25.26
N GLY A 43 9.65 1.62 -26.12
CA GLY A 43 8.36 2.20 -26.53
C GLY A 43 8.15 3.66 -26.13
N ASP A 44 6.96 4.17 -26.44
CA ASP A 44 6.54 5.55 -26.19
C ASP A 44 5.56 5.66 -25.01
N TYR A 45 6.03 6.32 -23.96
CA TYR A 45 5.31 6.53 -22.69
C TYR A 45 4.64 7.91 -22.59
N THR A 46 4.73 8.76 -23.62
CA THR A 46 4.32 10.18 -23.54
C THR A 46 2.84 10.38 -23.24
N SER A 47 2.01 9.37 -23.52
CA SER A 47 0.56 9.38 -23.32
C SER A 47 0.12 8.62 -22.05
N LEU A 48 1.06 8.04 -21.29
CA LEU A 48 0.77 7.37 -20.02
C LEU A 48 0.90 8.34 -18.86
N ASN A 49 -0.22 8.64 -18.22
CA ASN A 49 -0.23 9.31 -16.93
C ASN A 49 -0.19 8.26 -15.82
N GLY A 50 0.92 8.17 -15.10
CA GLY A 50 0.96 7.43 -13.85
C GLY A 50 0.34 8.26 -12.73
N VAL A 51 -0.81 7.86 -12.18
CA VAL A 51 -1.36 8.45 -10.97
C VAL A 51 -0.99 7.54 -9.79
N GLY A 52 0.20 7.73 -9.22
CA GLY A 52 0.67 6.93 -8.10
C GLY A 52 2.15 6.54 -8.21
N TYR A 53 2.74 6.15 -7.08
CA TYR A 53 4.10 5.64 -7.10
C TYR A 53 4.11 4.24 -7.70
N PRO A 54 4.96 3.95 -8.70
CA PRO A 54 5.82 4.85 -9.45
C PRO A 54 5.53 4.94 -10.96
N SER A 55 5.92 6.10 -11.45
CA SER A 55 6.22 6.42 -12.84
C SER A 55 7.54 5.77 -13.28
N GLY A 56 7.49 4.85 -14.24
CA GLY A 56 8.63 4.43 -15.08
C GLY A 56 9.80 3.66 -14.43
N PHE A 57 10.36 2.73 -15.21
CA PHE A 57 11.59 1.93 -15.03
C PHE A 57 12.22 1.81 -13.62
N ASN A 58 11.93 0.70 -12.92
CA ASN A 58 12.82 0.13 -11.92
C ASN A 58 13.37 -1.21 -12.45
N ASP A 59 14.55 -1.19 -13.06
CA ASP A 59 15.18 -2.30 -13.79
C ASP A 59 15.29 -3.62 -13.01
N THR A 60 15.54 -3.52 -11.71
CA THR A 60 15.75 -4.66 -10.83
C THR A 60 14.40 -5.25 -10.40
N ILE A 61 13.42 -4.39 -10.09
CA ILE A 61 12.06 -4.84 -9.73
C ILE A 61 11.36 -5.42 -10.97
N SER A 62 11.48 -4.81 -12.16
CA SER A 62 10.83 -5.31 -13.37
C SER A 62 11.40 -6.66 -13.81
N THR A 63 12.71 -6.87 -13.71
CA THR A 63 13.32 -8.18 -13.98
C THR A 63 12.79 -9.25 -13.03
N SER A 64 12.68 -8.93 -11.73
CA SER A 64 12.08 -9.84 -10.76
C SER A 64 10.59 -10.07 -11.01
N ALA A 65 9.85 -9.05 -11.43
CA ALA A 65 8.43 -9.14 -11.75
C ALA A 65 8.19 -10.02 -12.98
N LEU A 66 9.00 -9.91 -14.03
CA LEU A 66 8.96 -10.78 -15.20
C LEU A 66 9.23 -12.25 -14.82
N SER A 67 10.19 -12.49 -13.92
CA SER A 67 10.41 -13.85 -13.38
C SER A 67 9.22 -14.35 -12.56
N GLN A 68 8.60 -13.49 -11.76
CA GLN A 68 7.38 -13.84 -11.01
C GLN A 68 6.19 -14.09 -11.93
N LEU A 69 6.09 -13.39 -13.07
CA LEU A 69 5.08 -13.62 -14.09
C LEU A 69 5.20 -15.03 -14.68
N SER A 70 6.41 -15.48 -15.00
CA SER A 70 6.63 -16.86 -15.46
C SER A 70 6.16 -17.89 -14.42
N ASN A 71 6.41 -17.65 -13.14
CA ASN A 71 5.93 -18.52 -12.06
C ASN A 71 4.41 -18.52 -11.94
N LEU A 72 3.78 -17.35 -12.07
CA LEU A 72 2.31 -17.21 -12.05
C LEU A 72 1.67 -18.01 -13.19
N ILE A 73 2.23 -17.92 -14.40
CA ILE A 73 1.75 -18.69 -15.56
C ILE A 73 1.82 -20.19 -15.27
N ILE A 74 2.94 -20.67 -14.73
CA ILE A 74 3.10 -22.09 -14.36
C ILE A 74 2.06 -22.50 -13.30
N GLU A 75 1.82 -21.67 -12.29
CA GLU A 75 0.83 -21.95 -11.25
C GLU A 75 -0.60 -22.01 -11.81
N ILE A 76 -0.98 -21.05 -12.67
CA ILE A 76 -2.29 -21.04 -13.34
C ILE A 76 -2.47 -22.29 -14.20
N ILE A 77 -1.47 -22.67 -14.98
CA ILE A 77 -1.51 -23.90 -15.78
C ILE A 77 -1.69 -25.12 -14.87
N GLY A 78 -0.91 -25.21 -13.79
CA GLY A 78 -1.01 -26.29 -12.81
C GLY A 78 -2.40 -26.41 -12.17
N VAL A 79 -3.05 -25.28 -11.84
CA VAL A 79 -4.43 -25.27 -11.33
C VAL A 79 -5.41 -25.70 -12.42
N THR A 80 -5.36 -25.05 -13.59
CA THR A 80 -6.32 -25.24 -14.68
C THR A 80 -6.31 -26.63 -15.31
N ASP A 81 -5.19 -27.36 -15.24
CA ASP A 81 -5.09 -28.76 -15.64
C ASP A 81 -5.84 -29.73 -14.71
N THR A 82 -6.12 -29.31 -13.47
CA THR A 82 -6.88 -30.12 -12.50
C THR A 82 -8.38 -29.84 -12.52
N LEU A 83 -8.82 -28.79 -13.22
CA LEU A 83 -10.22 -28.37 -13.24
C LEU A 83 -11.02 -29.06 -14.36
N PRO A 84 -12.34 -29.28 -14.16
CA PRO A 84 -13.25 -29.58 -15.25
C PRO A 84 -13.15 -28.52 -16.36
N ARG A 85 -13.18 -28.97 -17.61
CA ARG A 85 -13.03 -28.10 -18.79
C ARG A 85 -14.38 -27.84 -19.45
N ILE A 86 -14.69 -26.58 -19.74
CA ILE A 86 -15.83 -26.17 -20.57
C ILE A 86 -15.28 -25.45 -21.79
N ASN A 87 -15.58 -25.96 -22.99
CA ASN A 87 -15.21 -25.26 -24.21
C ASN A 87 -16.16 -24.09 -24.46
N ILE A 88 -15.60 -22.90 -24.59
CA ILE A 88 -16.31 -21.70 -25.04
C ILE A 88 -16.10 -21.54 -26.54
N GLY A 89 -17.21 -21.60 -27.28
CA GLY A 89 -17.22 -21.44 -28.74
C GLY A 89 -17.30 -19.97 -29.15
N THR A 90 -17.15 -19.72 -30.45
CA THR A 90 -17.22 -18.39 -31.09
C THR A 90 -18.67 -17.92 -31.39
N GLY A 91 -19.68 -18.44 -30.68
CA GLY A 91 -21.09 -18.32 -31.05
C GLY A 91 -21.94 -17.50 -30.06
N GLY A 92 -22.79 -16.62 -30.61
CA GLY A 92 -23.47 -15.53 -29.90
C GLY A 92 -24.47 -15.94 -28.81
N GLY A 93 -24.34 -15.27 -27.67
CA GLY A 93 -25.22 -15.33 -26.51
C GLY A 93 -24.48 -14.75 -25.31
N ASP A 94 -25.21 -14.37 -24.26
CA ASP A 94 -24.57 -14.00 -23.00
C ASP A 94 -23.96 -15.24 -22.34
N LEU A 95 -22.82 -15.07 -21.67
CA LEU A 95 -22.07 -16.14 -21.00
C LEU A 95 -22.11 -15.93 -19.49
N THR A 96 -22.35 -16.99 -18.72
CA THR A 96 -22.14 -17.00 -17.27
C THR A 96 -20.97 -17.91 -16.92
N ILE A 97 -20.01 -17.37 -16.19
CA ILE A 97 -18.79 -18.04 -15.74
C ILE A 97 -18.93 -18.32 -14.25
N SER A 98 -18.79 -19.59 -13.86
CA SER A 98 -18.82 -20.07 -12.48
C SER A 98 -17.42 -20.48 -12.03
N PRO A 99 -17.10 -20.40 -10.72
CA PRO A 99 -15.81 -20.81 -10.20
C PRO A 99 -15.60 -22.32 -10.30
N GLY A 100 -14.33 -22.74 -10.19
CA GLY A 100 -13.95 -24.16 -10.15
C GLY A 100 -14.03 -24.88 -11.49
N VAL A 101 -14.13 -24.14 -12.59
CA VAL A 101 -14.12 -24.63 -13.97
C VAL A 101 -13.08 -23.86 -14.77
N ASN A 102 -12.40 -24.56 -15.68
CA ASN A 102 -11.51 -23.97 -16.67
C ASN A 102 -12.28 -23.78 -18.00
N TYR A 103 -12.50 -22.53 -18.40
CA TYR A 103 -13.17 -22.18 -19.65
C TYR A 103 -12.13 -22.05 -20.76
N LEU A 104 -12.23 -22.89 -21.79
CA LEU A 104 -11.21 -23.03 -22.82
C LEU A 104 -11.72 -22.70 -24.22
N GLY A 105 -10.87 -22.05 -25.01
CA GLY A 105 -11.07 -21.94 -26.45
C GLY A 105 -10.97 -23.31 -27.14
N THR A 106 -11.59 -23.42 -28.31
CA THR A 106 -11.35 -24.59 -29.17
C THR A 106 -9.94 -24.52 -29.74
N ALA A 107 -9.23 -25.65 -29.75
CA ALA A 107 -7.89 -25.81 -30.32
C ALA A 107 -7.75 -25.12 -31.70
N GLY A 108 -6.85 -24.13 -31.79
CA GLY A 108 -6.56 -23.41 -33.04
C GLY A 108 -7.64 -22.40 -33.45
N ALA A 109 -8.55 -22.05 -32.54
CA ALA A 109 -9.60 -21.07 -32.78
C ALA A 109 -9.50 -19.90 -31.80
N ASN A 110 -9.70 -18.69 -32.34
CA ASN A 110 -9.80 -17.48 -31.53
C ASN A 110 -11.05 -17.54 -30.66
N ILE A 111 -10.95 -17.08 -29.43
CA ILE A 111 -12.09 -16.80 -28.57
C ILE A 111 -12.46 -15.34 -28.82
N ALA A 112 -13.63 -15.08 -29.39
CA ALA A 112 -14.06 -13.73 -29.72
C ALA A 112 -15.46 -13.46 -29.18
N PHE A 113 -15.60 -12.38 -28.42
CA PHE A 113 -16.87 -11.87 -27.94
C PHE A 113 -17.14 -10.51 -28.56
N THR A 114 -18.32 -10.35 -29.16
CA THR A 114 -18.73 -9.11 -29.81
C THR A 114 -20.14 -8.76 -29.36
N GLY A 115 -20.28 -7.64 -28.63
CA GLY A 115 -21.57 -7.15 -28.13
C GLY A 115 -22.25 -8.02 -27.07
N GLN A 116 -21.55 -9.00 -26.50
CA GLN A 116 -22.09 -9.98 -25.56
C GLN A 116 -21.92 -9.52 -24.11
N THR A 117 -22.76 -10.02 -23.20
CA THR A 117 -22.57 -9.87 -21.75
C THR A 117 -21.90 -11.12 -21.17
N ILE A 118 -20.81 -10.94 -20.44
CA ILE A 118 -20.15 -11.98 -19.65
C ILE A 118 -20.41 -11.70 -18.17
N THR A 119 -21.02 -12.64 -17.48
CA THR A 119 -21.35 -12.55 -16.05
C THR A 119 -20.49 -13.51 -15.24
N PHE A 120 -19.79 -12.99 -14.23
CA PHE A 120 -19.07 -13.79 -13.24
C PHE A 120 -19.97 -14.03 -12.02
N ASP A 121 -20.32 -15.30 -11.79
CA ASP A 121 -21.13 -15.72 -10.65
C ASP A 121 -20.24 -16.38 -9.60
N ALA A 122 -19.97 -15.68 -8.50
CA ALA A 122 -19.17 -16.19 -7.38
C ALA A 122 -19.81 -17.38 -6.65
N ALA A 123 -21.08 -17.72 -6.95
CA ALA A 123 -21.81 -18.83 -6.33
C ALA A 123 -21.80 -18.78 -4.79
N GLY A 124 -21.74 -17.58 -4.20
CA GLY A 124 -21.69 -17.37 -2.76
C GLY A 124 -20.29 -17.43 -2.14
N ASP A 125 -19.24 -17.65 -2.91
CA ASP A 125 -17.85 -17.73 -2.42
C ASP A 125 -17.07 -16.44 -2.69
N SER A 126 -16.70 -15.72 -1.62
CA SER A 126 -15.91 -14.48 -1.72
C SER A 126 -14.47 -14.67 -2.21
N ASN A 127 -14.01 -15.93 -2.29
CA ASN A 127 -12.71 -16.34 -2.78
C ASN A 127 -12.82 -17.13 -4.09
N ALA A 128 -13.99 -17.13 -4.73
CA ALA A 128 -14.22 -17.73 -6.04
C ALA A 128 -13.14 -17.28 -7.05
N GLN A 129 -12.47 -18.25 -7.68
CA GLN A 129 -11.50 -18.02 -8.75
C GLN A 129 -12.04 -18.51 -10.10
N PHE A 130 -11.79 -17.71 -11.12
CA PHE A 130 -12.28 -17.92 -12.48
C PHE A 130 -11.09 -18.01 -13.43
N PHE A 131 -11.06 -19.06 -14.23
CA PHE A 131 -9.98 -19.31 -15.16
C PHE A 131 -10.53 -19.42 -16.58
N ILE A 132 -10.04 -18.54 -17.44
CA ILE A 132 -10.37 -18.54 -18.86
C ILE A 132 -9.05 -18.59 -19.61
N ALA A 133 -8.84 -19.62 -20.41
CA ALA A 133 -7.60 -19.77 -21.16
C ALA A 133 -7.83 -20.06 -22.65
N SER A 134 -6.92 -19.57 -23.49
CA SER A 134 -6.82 -20.07 -24.85
C SER A 134 -6.28 -21.51 -24.84
N SER A 135 -6.53 -22.27 -25.91
CA SER A 135 -6.08 -23.66 -26.00
C SER A 135 -4.56 -23.82 -25.99
N GLY A 136 -3.80 -22.79 -26.38
CA GLY A 136 -2.35 -22.77 -26.37
C GLY A 136 -1.74 -23.84 -27.28
N VAL A 137 -2.38 -24.10 -28.43
CA VAL A 137 -1.94 -25.09 -29.42
C VAL A 137 -1.49 -24.45 -30.75
N SER A 138 -1.72 -23.15 -30.93
CA SER A 138 -1.33 -22.41 -32.13
C SER A 138 -0.93 -20.99 -31.77
N ALA A 139 0.07 -20.44 -32.49
CA ALA A 139 0.49 -19.04 -32.39
C ALA A 139 -0.60 -18.03 -32.81
N THR A 140 -1.73 -18.52 -33.31
CA THR A 140 -2.89 -17.72 -33.70
C THR A 140 -3.95 -17.60 -32.62
N ASP A 141 -3.84 -18.34 -31.51
CA ASP A 141 -4.87 -18.42 -30.47
C ASP A 141 -5.05 -17.04 -29.79
N ALA A 142 -6.04 -16.26 -30.23
CA ALA A 142 -6.32 -14.94 -29.67
C ALA A 142 -7.56 -14.92 -28.76
N LEU A 143 -7.55 -14.03 -27.76
CA LEU A 143 -8.75 -13.65 -27.00
C LEU A 143 -9.13 -12.22 -27.35
N THR A 144 -10.32 -12.04 -27.91
CA THR A 144 -10.79 -10.76 -28.43
C THR A 144 -12.12 -10.35 -27.81
N PHE A 145 -12.18 -9.12 -27.31
CA PHE A 145 -13.40 -8.46 -26.84
C PHE A 145 -13.69 -7.25 -27.72
N THR A 146 -14.93 -7.13 -28.21
CA THR A 146 -15.40 -5.96 -28.95
C THR A 146 -16.75 -5.54 -28.39
N SER A 147 -16.81 -4.35 -27.78
CA SER A 147 -18.03 -3.84 -27.12
C SER A 147 -18.66 -4.87 -26.17
N THR A 148 -17.83 -5.64 -25.45
CA THR A 148 -18.28 -6.68 -24.52
C THR A 148 -18.56 -6.08 -23.15
N ILE A 149 -19.68 -6.48 -22.55
CA ILE A 149 -20.12 -6.01 -21.23
C ILE A 149 -19.76 -7.07 -20.18
N PHE A 150 -19.16 -6.66 -19.08
CA PHE A 150 -18.83 -7.55 -17.97
C PHE A 150 -19.67 -7.23 -16.73
N LYS A 151 -20.17 -8.26 -16.07
CA LYS A 151 -20.94 -8.15 -14.81
C LYS A 151 -20.32 -9.02 -13.72
N LEU A 152 -20.19 -8.48 -12.52
CA LEU A 152 -19.74 -9.19 -11.32
C LEU A 152 -20.97 -9.34 -10.41
N LYS A 153 -21.49 -10.56 -10.25
CA LYS A 153 -22.71 -10.84 -9.47
C LYS A 153 -22.36 -10.93 -7.97
N PRO A 154 -23.17 -10.38 -7.03
CA PRO A 154 -24.60 -10.15 -7.13
C PRO A 154 -25.00 -8.73 -7.47
N ASP A 155 -25.66 -8.60 -8.61
CA ASP A 155 -26.31 -7.39 -9.11
C ASP A 155 -27.58 -7.05 -8.31
N GLY A 156 -27.44 -6.82 -7.00
CA GLY A 156 -28.53 -6.42 -6.09
C GLY A 156 -29.15 -7.54 -5.25
N SER A 157 -28.51 -8.71 -5.15
CA SER A 157 -28.89 -9.79 -4.22
C SER A 157 -27.88 -9.92 -3.07
N SER A 158 -28.29 -10.54 -1.96
CA SER A 158 -27.40 -10.79 -0.82
C SER A 158 -26.36 -11.86 -1.17
N GLY A 159 -25.09 -11.48 -1.31
CA GLY A 159 -23.97 -12.39 -1.54
C GLY A 159 -22.66 -11.64 -1.86
N PRO A 160 -21.50 -12.32 -1.85
CA PRO A 160 -20.24 -11.71 -2.24
C PRO A 160 -20.11 -11.57 -3.76
N GLU A 161 -19.60 -10.41 -4.22
CA GLU A 161 -19.28 -10.18 -5.62
C GLU A 161 -18.06 -10.98 -6.08
N ALA A 162 -18.08 -11.43 -7.34
CA ALA A 162 -16.86 -11.91 -8.00
C ALA A 162 -15.81 -10.79 -8.00
N LYS A 163 -14.61 -11.08 -7.50
CA LYS A 163 -13.54 -10.07 -7.39
C LYS A 163 -12.69 -10.07 -8.65
N PRO A 164 -12.36 -8.90 -9.24
CA PRO A 164 -11.43 -8.83 -10.35
C PRO A 164 -10.06 -9.48 -10.07
N CYS A 165 -9.56 -9.43 -8.83
CA CYS A 165 -8.31 -10.09 -8.44
C CYS A 165 -8.32 -11.62 -8.52
N ASN A 166 -9.49 -12.22 -8.74
CA ASN A 166 -9.66 -13.66 -8.85
C ASN A 166 -10.10 -14.12 -10.24
N ILE A 167 -10.12 -13.22 -11.24
CA ILE A 167 -10.47 -13.53 -12.63
C ILE A 167 -9.16 -13.56 -13.43
N PHE A 168 -8.81 -14.72 -13.98
CA PHE A 168 -7.59 -14.92 -14.75
C PHE A 168 -7.93 -15.16 -16.21
N TRP A 169 -7.43 -14.27 -17.08
CA TRP A 169 -7.44 -14.43 -18.53
C TRP A 169 -6.04 -14.84 -18.99
N LEU A 170 -5.87 -16.08 -19.41
CA LEU A 170 -4.58 -16.60 -19.87
C LEU A 170 -4.62 -16.87 -21.37
N VAL A 171 -3.92 -16.06 -22.16
CA VAL A 171 -3.73 -16.31 -23.59
C VAL A 171 -2.33 -16.88 -23.81
N LYS A 172 -2.28 -18.19 -24.04
CA LYS A 172 -1.04 -18.89 -24.36
C LYS A 172 -0.79 -18.84 -25.87
N ASP A 173 0.46 -18.59 -26.24
CA ASP A 173 0.98 -18.52 -27.62
C ASP A 173 0.34 -17.46 -28.56
N GLY A 174 -0.68 -16.71 -28.13
CA GLY A 174 -1.30 -15.66 -28.94
C GLY A 174 -1.66 -14.42 -28.13
N GLY A 175 -2.31 -13.45 -28.79
CA GLY A 175 -2.50 -12.10 -28.27
C GLY A 175 -3.85 -11.86 -27.61
N PHE A 176 -3.91 -10.82 -26.80
CA PHE A 176 -5.14 -10.33 -26.19
C PHE A 176 -5.55 -9.01 -26.84
N THR A 177 -6.80 -8.89 -27.29
CA THR A 177 -7.33 -7.66 -27.89
C THR A 177 -8.64 -7.22 -27.22
N ALA A 178 -8.72 -5.96 -26.81
CA ALA A 178 -9.97 -5.37 -26.30
C ALA A 178 -10.29 -4.05 -27.01
N THR A 179 -11.45 -4.02 -27.66
CA THR A 179 -12.00 -2.84 -28.33
C THR A 179 -13.27 -2.38 -27.62
N ASP A 180 -13.30 -1.12 -27.18
CA ASP A 180 -14.45 -0.50 -26.50
C ASP A 180 -15.08 -1.38 -25.40
N SER A 181 -14.23 -2.05 -24.61
CA SER A 181 -14.65 -3.00 -23.57
C SER A 181 -13.94 -2.69 -22.26
N SER A 182 -14.68 -2.61 -21.16
CA SER A 182 -14.10 -2.48 -19.81
C SER A 182 -13.92 -3.86 -19.19
N VAL A 183 -12.68 -4.34 -19.11
CA VAL A 183 -12.38 -5.74 -18.76
C VAL A 183 -11.94 -5.85 -17.29
N PRO A 184 -12.65 -6.63 -16.44
CA PRO A 184 -12.17 -6.99 -15.12
C PRO A 184 -11.21 -8.18 -15.20
N GLY A 185 -10.22 -8.24 -14.33
CA GLY A 185 -9.37 -9.40 -14.17
C GLY A 185 -7.88 -9.15 -14.35
N ILE A 186 -7.13 -10.22 -14.16
CA ILE A 186 -5.70 -10.33 -14.41
C ILE A 186 -5.55 -10.90 -15.81
N ILE A 187 -5.08 -10.06 -16.73
CA ILE A 187 -4.85 -10.40 -18.12
C ILE A 187 -3.40 -10.82 -18.28
N ILE A 188 -3.19 -12.01 -18.82
CA ILE A 188 -1.87 -12.62 -19.02
C ILE A 188 -1.80 -13.13 -20.46
N THR A 189 -0.84 -12.64 -21.23
CA THR A 189 -0.65 -13.03 -22.63
C THR A 189 0.82 -13.33 -22.92
N ASP A 190 1.08 -14.42 -23.64
CA ASP A 190 2.43 -14.77 -24.11
C ASP A 190 2.86 -13.95 -25.33
N ALA A 191 1.90 -13.42 -26.08
CA ALA A 191 2.15 -12.49 -27.18
C ALA A 191 1.71 -11.07 -26.79
N ASP A 192 1.37 -10.25 -27.79
CA ASP A 192 1.04 -8.84 -27.58
C ASP A 192 -0.33 -8.64 -26.91
N PHE A 193 -0.40 -7.64 -26.05
CA PHE A 193 -1.64 -7.04 -25.57
C PHE A 193 -1.96 -5.79 -26.40
N THR A 194 -3.20 -5.68 -26.87
CA THR A 194 -3.68 -4.49 -27.59
C THR A 194 -5.04 -4.05 -27.08
N THR A 195 -5.19 -2.74 -26.87
CA THR A 195 -6.52 -2.15 -26.66
C THR A 195 -6.71 -0.88 -27.46
N THR A 196 -7.90 -0.73 -28.00
CA THR A 196 -8.31 0.41 -28.81
C THR A 196 -9.68 0.88 -28.34
N SER A 197 -9.86 2.19 -28.17
CA SER A 197 -11.18 2.72 -27.92
C SER A 197 -11.40 4.05 -28.61
N ASP A 198 -12.42 4.07 -29.46
CA ASP A 198 -12.83 5.22 -30.24
C ASP A 198 -14.17 5.80 -29.73
N ALA A 199 -14.92 5.03 -28.92
CA ALA A 199 -16.21 5.46 -28.38
C ALA A 199 -16.09 6.15 -27.00
N ALA A 200 -16.92 7.17 -26.75
CA ALA A 200 -17.25 7.60 -25.39
C ALA A 200 -18.31 6.62 -24.82
N PRO A 201 -18.29 6.26 -23.52
CA PRO A 201 -17.61 6.89 -22.37
C PRO A 201 -16.17 6.36 -22.10
N ASP A 202 -15.63 6.67 -20.92
CA ASP A 202 -14.38 6.12 -20.40
C ASP A 202 -14.41 4.58 -20.39
N ILE A 203 -13.26 3.96 -20.68
CA ILE A 203 -13.08 2.50 -20.59
C ILE A 203 -12.09 2.17 -19.47
N SER A 204 -12.32 1.06 -18.78
CA SER A 204 -11.50 0.68 -17.62
C SER A 204 -11.08 -0.78 -17.65
N PHE A 205 -9.84 -1.03 -17.27
CA PHE A 205 -9.32 -2.35 -16.93
C PHE A 205 -9.20 -2.40 -15.42
N THR A 206 -10.00 -3.24 -14.76
CA THR A 206 -9.92 -3.40 -13.31
C THR A 206 -9.16 -4.68 -12.99
N GLY A 207 -7.87 -4.54 -12.66
CA GLY A 207 -6.94 -5.64 -12.40
C GLY A 207 -5.55 -5.35 -12.95
N HIS A 208 -4.90 -6.36 -13.51
CA HIS A 208 -3.52 -6.26 -14.00
C HIS A 208 -3.42 -6.68 -15.47
N ILE A 209 -2.46 -6.08 -16.19
CA ILE A 209 -2.14 -6.45 -17.57
C ILE A 209 -0.68 -6.89 -17.64
N TYR A 210 -0.46 -8.17 -17.89
CA TYR A 210 0.84 -8.80 -18.01
C TYR A 210 1.02 -9.39 -19.41
N SER A 211 2.04 -8.92 -20.12
CA SER A 211 2.34 -9.31 -21.49
C SER A 211 3.80 -9.78 -21.60
N GLN A 212 4.01 -10.99 -22.10
CA GLN A 212 5.35 -11.42 -22.52
C GLN A 212 5.72 -10.82 -23.89
N GLY A 213 4.76 -10.25 -24.63
CA GLY A 213 5.01 -9.44 -25.82
C GLY A 213 5.03 -7.93 -25.53
N ALA A 214 4.63 -7.15 -26.52
CA ALA A 214 4.35 -5.73 -26.36
C ALA A 214 3.00 -5.49 -25.68
N ALA A 215 2.79 -4.26 -25.19
CA ALA A 215 1.49 -3.78 -24.75
C ALA A 215 1.21 -2.44 -25.42
N THR A 216 0.10 -2.36 -26.17
CA THR A 216 -0.29 -1.17 -26.93
C THR A 216 -1.65 -0.68 -26.48
N PHE A 217 -1.71 0.60 -26.12
CA PHE A 217 -2.93 1.29 -25.67
C PHE A 217 -3.23 2.44 -26.63
N THR A 218 -4.44 2.45 -27.20
CA THR A 218 -4.86 3.49 -28.13
C THR A 218 -6.23 4.03 -27.73
N ARG A 219 -6.28 5.33 -27.43
CA ARG A 219 -7.48 6.09 -27.11
C ARG A 219 -7.63 7.24 -28.10
N SER A 220 -8.58 7.13 -29.02
CA SER A 220 -8.83 8.15 -30.06
C SER A 220 -10.03 9.05 -29.73
N GLY A 221 -10.97 8.59 -28.89
CA GLY A 221 -12.18 9.30 -28.49
C GLY A 221 -12.01 10.26 -27.30
N ALA A 222 -13.05 11.04 -27.00
CA ALA A 222 -13.12 11.87 -25.81
C ALA A 222 -13.36 11.00 -24.56
N GLY A 223 -12.37 10.93 -23.67
CA GLY A 223 -12.42 10.20 -22.40
C GLY A 223 -11.09 9.51 -22.08
N THR A 224 -11.00 8.91 -20.91
CA THR A 224 -9.79 8.27 -20.38
C THR A 224 -9.87 6.75 -20.53
N LEU A 225 -8.73 6.12 -20.84
CA LEU A 225 -8.52 4.68 -20.62
C LEU A 225 -7.85 4.51 -19.26
N THR A 226 -8.53 3.90 -18.30
CA THR A 226 -7.99 3.70 -16.94
C THR A 226 -7.59 2.24 -16.72
N ILE A 227 -6.38 2.00 -16.22
CA ILE A 227 -5.97 0.70 -15.67
C ILE A 227 -5.92 0.85 -14.15
N ASN A 228 -6.87 0.23 -13.45
CA ASN A 228 -6.97 0.26 -12.01
C ASN A 228 -6.54 -1.09 -11.42
N SER A 229 -5.36 -1.11 -10.81
CA SER A 229 -4.78 -2.31 -10.20
C SER A 229 -4.91 -2.37 -8.67
N SER A 230 -5.55 -1.36 -8.05
CA SER A 230 -5.65 -1.23 -6.60
C SER A 230 -6.36 -2.41 -5.90
N THR A 231 -7.29 -3.06 -6.59
CA THR A 231 -8.07 -4.19 -6.06
C THR A 231 -7.28 -5.50 -6.04
N CYS A 232 -6.12 -5.53 -6.70
CA CYS A 232 -5.35 -6.75 -6.97
C CYS A 232 -3.87 -6.64 -6.54
N ALA A 233 -3.42 -5.43 -6.17
CA ALA A 233 -2.04 -5.20 -5.79
C ALA A 233 -1.69 -5.85 -4.43
N TYR A 234 -0.48 -6.42 -4.32
CA TYR A 234 0.17 -6.68 -3.05
C TYR A 234 0.31 -5.35 -2.30
N SER A 235 -0.64 -5.09 -1.43
CA SER A 235 -0.38 -4.27 -0.26
C SER A 235 0.43 -5.21 0.64
N PRO A 236 1.75 -5.01 0.84
CA PRO A 236 2.39 -5.70 1.94
C PRO A 236 1.49 -5.49 3.15
N GLU A 237 1.01 -6.58 3.77
CA GLU A 237 0.55 -6.59 5.17
C GLU A 237 1.25 -5.44 5.85
N PRO A 238 0.54 -4.37 6.26
CA PRO A 238 1.14 -3.06 6.42
C PRO A 238 2.35 -3.25 7.28
N ASN A 239 3.55 -3.19 6.67
CA ASN A 239 4.78 -3.17 7.43
C ASN A 239 4.50 -2.07 8.45
N PRO A 240 4.44 -2.39 9.76
CA PRO A 240 3.89 -1.48 10.74
C PRO A 240 4.61 -0.18 10.50
N VAL A 241 3.85 0.86 10.09
CA VAL A 241 4.42 2.11 9.60
C VAL A 241 5.55 2.45 10.55
N PRO A 242 6.82 2.43 10.09
CA PRO A 242 7.92 2.46 11.04
C PRO A 242 7.75 3.75 11.81
N ASN A 243 7.62 3.65 13.13
CA ASN A 243 7.46 4.83 13.94
C ASN A 243 8.68 5.73 13.67
N PRO A 244 8.48 7.02 13.38
CA PRO A 244 9.61 7.92 13.18
C PRO A 244 10.52 7.90 14.40
N ILE A 245 11.83 7.96 14.18
CA ILE A 245 12.81 7.99 15.27
C ILE A 245 12.83 9.40 15.88
N SER A 246 12.61 9.52 17.19
CA SER A 246 12.62 10.77 17.94
C SER A 246 13.24 10.58 19.32
N ALA A 247 13.86 11.64 19.84
CA ALA A 247 14.54 11.64 21.14
C ALA A 247 13.82 12.46 22.23
N ILE A 248 12.62 12.97 21.96
CA ILE A 248 11.87 13.90 22.85
C ILE A 248 10.45 13.37 23.05
N CYS A 249 10.23 12.39 23.93
CA CYS A 249 8.97 11.65 24.07
C CYS A 249 8.78 11.01 25.46
N PHE A 250 7.58 10.53 25.74
CA PHE A 250 7.12 9.83 26.95
C PHE A 250 6.63 8.41 26.65
N LEU A 251 6.51 7.54 27.68
CA LEU A 251 5.76 6.27 27.54
C LEU A 251 4.25 6.52 27.40
N GLY A 252 3.52 5.61 26.75
CA GLY A 252 2.09 5.79 26.44
C GLY A 252 1.18 5.94 27.65
N ASP A 253 1.49 5.26 28.75
CA ASP A 253 0.76 5.32 30.03
C ASP A 253 1.07 6.58 30.85
N THR A 254 1.93 7.47 30.34
CA THR A 254 2.31 8.70 31.04
C THR A 254 1.11 9.62 31.24
N PRO A 255 0.73 9.95 32.48
CA PRO A 255 -0.44 10.77 32.77
C PRO A 255 -0.16 12.26 32.56
N ILE A 256 -0.99 12.90 31.76
CA ILE A 256 -0.92 14.32 31.42
C ILE A 256 -2.13 15.03 32.04
N LEU A 257 -1.88 16.18 32.68
CA LEU A 257 -2.95 17.06 33.12
C LEU A 257 -3.53 17.80 31.91
N THR A 258 -4.76 17.47 31.55
CA THR A 258 -5.58 18.16 30.55
C THR A 258 -6.70 18.94 31.22
N ASP A 259 -7.42 19.78 30.47
CA ASP A 259 -8.57 20.52 31.01
C ASP A 259 -9.74 19.59 31.36
N GLN A 260 -9.75 18.35 30.84
CA GLN A 260 -10.76 17.32 31.10
C GLN A 260 -10.32 16.34 32.21
N GLY A 261 -9.17 16.60 32.85
CA GLY A 261 -8.61 15.77 33.91
C GLY A 261 -7.28 15.13 33.53
N ILE A 262 -6.87 14.12 34.30
CA ILE A 262 -5.62 13.41 34.09
C ILE A 262 -5.86 12.26 33.10
N ILE A 263 -5.18 12.29 31.95
CA ILE A 263 -5.37 11.33 30.85
C ILE A 263 -4.01 10.78 30.43
N ALA A 264 -3.92 9.47 30.15
CA ALA A 264 -2.71 8.87 29.62
C ALA A 264 -2.40 9.46 28.22
N ILE A 265 -1.15 9.82 27.94
CA ILE A 265 -0.79 10.48 26.68
C ILE A 265 -1.20 9.68 25.43
N SER A 266 -1.24 8.35 25.51
CA SER A 266 -1.70 7.50 24.40
C SER A 266 -3.20 7.53 24.16
N GLU A 267 -3.98 8.02 25.12
CA GLU A 267 -5.46 8.07 25.11
C GLU A 267 -5.99 9.50 24.87
N ILE A 268 -5.10 10.49 24.77
CA ILE A 268 -5.48 11.86 24.44
C ILE A 268 -5.99 11.91 22.99
N ASP A 269 -7.27 12.23 22.84
CA ASP A 269 -7.90 12.62 21.58
C ASP A 269 -7.76 14.15 21.34
N PRO A 270 -7.01 14.60 20.30
CA PRO A 270 -6.85 16.02 19.96
C PRO A 270 -8.13 16.77 19.57
N GLU A 271 -9.21 16.07 19.20
CA GLU A 271 -10.49 16.69 18.85
C GLU A 271 -11.39 16.91 20.07
N VAL A 272 -11.09 16.25 21.19
CA VAL A 272 -11.84 16.35 22.45
C VAL A 272 -11.08 17.11 23.52
N HIS A 273 -9.77 16.87 23.61
CA HIS A 273 -8.98 17.32 24.75
C HIS A 273 -8.18 18.58 24.48
N THR A 274 -8.02 19.40 25.53
CA THR A 274 -7.27 20.65 25.52
C THR A 274 -6.33 20.73 26.73
N ILE A 275 -5.33 21.59 26.64
CA ILE A 275 -4.43 21.87 27.77
C ILE A 275 -4.35 23.38 27.95
N ARG A 276 -4.82 23.87 29.11
CA ARG A 276 -4.89 25.31 29.43
C ARG A 276 -5.68 26.10 28.38
N GLU A 277 -6.81 25.54 27.96
CA GLU A 277 -7.71 26.08 26.93
C GLU A 277 -7.07 26.17 25.52
N GLU A 278 -5.86 25.64 25.33
CA GLU A 278 -5.18 25.59 24.03
C GLU A 278 -5.45 24.25 23.33
N LYS A 279 -5.64 24.31 22.00
CA LYS A 279 -5.88 23.14 21.16
C LYS A 279 -4.62 22.26 21.04
N ILE A 280 -4.82 20.95 21.18
CA ILE A 280 -3.84 19.94 20.81
C ILE A 280 -3.96 19.71 19.30
N LEU A 281 -2.87 19.83 18.55
CA LEU A 281 -2.86 19.59 17.12
C LEU A 281 -2.70 18.12 16.76
N ALA A 282 -1.87 17.40 17.51
CA ALA A 282 -1.64 15.98 17.30
C ALA A 282 -0.96 15.32 18.50
N ILE A 283 -1.15 14.00 18.63
CA ILE A 283 -0.32 13.12 19.43
C ILE A 283 0.60 12.33 18.50
N THR A 284 1.91 12.49 18.69
CA THR A 284 2.92 11.78 17.88
C THR A 284 3.20 10.40 18.45
N LYS A 285 3.51 9.43 17.57
CA LYS A 285 4.03 8.09 17.92
C LYS A 285 5.41 7.93 17.30
N THR A 286 6.38 7.51 18.10
CA THR A 286 7.80 7.46 17.73
C THR A 286 8.51 6.27 18.39
N THR A 287 9.73 6.01 17.98
CA THR A 287 10.69 5.14 18.70
C THR A 287 12.00 5.89 18.89
N THR A 288 12.91 5.41 19.75
CA THR A 288 14.27 5.98 19.87
C THR A 288 15.34 4.94 19.55
N LEU A 289 16.57 5.38 19.28
CA LEU A 289 17.76 4.52 19.16
C LEU A 289 18.52 4.39 20.49
N ASP A 290 18.04 5.05 21.54
CA ASP A 290 18.65 4.99 22.86
C ASP A 290 18.44 3.61 23.49
N GLU A 291 19.47 3.10 24.17
CA GLU A 291 19.41 1.80 24.86
C GLU A 291 18.62 1.89 26.19
N TYR A 292 18.38 3.11 26.70
CA TYR A 292 17.68 3.36 27.96
C TYR A 292 16.83 4.64 27.91
N LEU A 293 15.83 4.70 28.80
CA LEU A 293 15.05 5.90 29.13
C LEU A 293 15.42 6.43 30.52
N VAL A 294 15.03 7.67 30.81
CA VAL A 294 15.26 8.30 32.11
C VAL A 294 14.01 8.14 32.97
N CYS A 295 14.18 7.59 34.17
CA CYS A 295 13.13 7.39 35.15
C CYS A 295 13.31 8.37 36.30
N PHE A 296 12.34 9.24 36.50
CA PHE A 296 12.18 10.07 37.69
C PHE A 296 11.27 9.30 38.64
N GLU A 297 11.83 8.81 39.75
CA GLU A 297 11.01 8.18 40.79
C GLU A 297 10.12 9.22 41.47
N GLN A 298 9.08 8.77 42.16
CA GLN A 298 8.24 9.65 42.96
C GLN A 298 9.11 10.47 43.93
N ASP A 299 8.77 11.74 44.09
CA ASP A 299 9.45 12.70 44.97
C ASP A 299 10.91 13.02 44.60
N ALA A 300 11.35 12.75 43.36
CA ALA A 300 12.73 12.96 42.91
C ALA A 300 13.27 14.40 43.03
N PHE A 301 12.41 15.42 42.98
CA PHE A 301 12.74 16.84 43.17
C PHE A 301 12.19 17.43 44.47
N GLY A 302 11.67 16.59 45.36
CA GLY A 302 11.00 17.00 46.59
C GLY A 302 9.61 16.39 46.70
N LEU A 303 8.98 16.53 47.88
CA LEU A 303 7.68 15.92 48.17
C LEU A 303 6.63 16.31 47.12
N GLY A 304 6.06 15.31 46.45
CA GLY A 304 5.05 15.40 45.42
C GLY A 304 5.57 15.71 44.01
N VAL A 305 6.88 15.71 43.77
CA VAL A 305 7.48 16.11 42.47
C VAL A 305 8.57 15.12 42.01
N PRO A 306 8.31 14.25 41.01
CA PRO A 306 6.98 13.97 40.49
C PRO A 306 6.08 13.30 41.53
N SER A 307 4.76 13.43 41.39
CA SER A 307 3.78 12.79 42.27
C SER A 307 3.67 11.28 42.06
N LYS A 308 4.18 10.78 40.93
CA LYS A 308 4.32 9.36 40.60
C LYS A 308 5.57 9.16 39.75
N LYS A 309 6.09 7.93 39.72
CA LYS A 309 7.14 7.54 38.78
C LYS A 309 6.81 7.99 37.34
N THR A 310 7.78 8.63 36.69
CA THR A 310 7.61 9.23 35.35
C THR A 310 8.83 8.90 34.49
N VAL A 311 8.61 8.33 33.30
CA VAL A 311 9.67 7.85 32.41
C VAL A 311 9.60 8.58 31.06
N MET A 312 10.74 9.05 30.58
CA MET A 312 10.84 9.81 29.34
C MET A 312 12.17 9.57 28.61
N SER A 313 12.25 9.94 27.34
CA SER A 313 13.48 9.87 26.56
C SER A 313 14.54 10.86 27.07
N LYS A 314 15.80 10.56 26.78
CA LYS A 314 16.96 11.22 27.40
C LYS A 314 17.08 12.72 27.09
N ASP A 315 16.59 13.16 25.93
CA ASP A 315 16.67 14.55 25.46
C ASP A 315 15.37 15.32 25.70
N HIS A 316 14.33 14.69 26.27
CA HIS A 316 13.12 15.38 26.68
C HIS A 316 13.42 16.35 27.81
N LYS A 317 12.96 17.60 27.72
CA LYS A 317 13.27 18.61 28.75
C LYS A 317 12.25 18.68 29.87
N VAL A 318 12.78 18.77 31.08
CA VAL A 318 12.06 19.01 32.32
C VAL A 318 12.46 20.38 32.86
N TYR A 319 11.47 21.16 33.30
CA TYR A 319 11.70 22.45 33.93
C TYR A 319 12.25 22.26 35.34
N CYS A 320 13.42 22.82 35.62
CA CYS A 320 14.02 22.83 36.94
C CYS A 320 14.82 24.13 37.12
N ASN A 321 14.63 24.81 38.25
CA ASN A 321 15.34 26.03 38.63
C ASN A 321 15.36 27.10 37.52
N GLY A 322 14.19 27.43 36.97
CA GLY A 322 14.07 28.48 35.95
C GLY A 322 14.36 28.05 34.51
N ASN A 323 14.81 26.82 34.28
CA ASN A 323 15.35 26.39 32.99
C ASN A 323 14.76 25.06 32.50
N MET A 324 14.62 24.89 31.19
CA MET A 324 14.30 23.61 30.56
C MET A 324 15.59 22.79 30.38
N ILE A 325 15.71 21.67 31.07
CA ILE A 325 16.92 20.84 31.13
C ILE A 325 16.60 19.44 30.61
N GLU A 326 17.43 18.90 29.72
CA GLU A 326 17.30 17.53 29.20
C GLU A 326 17.33 16.49 30.34
N ALA A 327 16.43 15.50 30.28
CA ALA A 327 16.26 14.48 31.30
C ALA A 327 17.57 13.77 31.68
N ARG A 328 18.42 13.46 30.71
CA ARG A 328 19.73 12.81 30.95
C ARG A 328 20.65 13.58 31.90
N ARG A 329 20.50 14.90 31.98
CA ARG A 329 21.37 15.76 32.81
C ARG A 329 21.02 15.70 34.30
N PHE A 330 19.95 15.01 34.67
CA PHE A 330 19.54 14.76 36.05
C PHE A 330 20.07 13.44 36.61
N ILE A 331 20.44 12.50 35.73
CA ILE A 331 21.08 11.24 36.12
C ILE A 331 22.34 11.56 36.93
N ASN A 332 22.54 10.86 38.05
CA ASN A 332 23.64 11.06 39.00
C ASN A 332 23.68 12.42 39.71
N LYS A 333 22.74 13.34 39.46
CA LYS A 333 22.58 14.58 40.24
C LYS A 333 21.53 14.47 41.33
N PHE A 334 20.54 13.60 41.12
CA PHE A 334 19.50 13.30 42.08
C PHE A 334 19.49 11.79 42.31
N ALA A 335 19.49 11.37 43.58
CA ALA A 335 19.54 9.95 43.95
C ALA A 335 18.32 9.15 43.42
N ASN A 336 17.21 9.84 43.18
CA ASN A 336 15.93 9.27 42.74
C ASN A 336 15.69 9.43 41.24
N VAL A 337 16.75 9.67 40.45
CA VAL A 337 16.69 9.74 38.99
C VAL A 337 17.65 8.71 38.39
N ASN A 338 17.08 7.70 37.75
CA ASN A 338 17.79 6.50 37.30
C ASN A 338 17.54 6.23 35.80
N THR A 339 18.25 5.26 35.25
CA THR A 339 18.00 4.74 33.90
C THR A 339 17.13 3.49 33.95
N VAL A 340 16.29 3.30 32.94
CA VAL A 340 15.51 2.06 32.72
C VAL A 340 15.72 1.58 31.30
N ASP A 341 15.85 0.28 31.10
CA ASP A 341 16.12 -0.30 29.78
C ASP A 341 14.99 0.02 28.79
N TYR A 342 15.37 0.40 27.58
CA TYR A 342 14.43 0.63 26.49
C TYR A 342 14.35 -0.61 25.60
N CYS A 343 13.16 -1.19 25.48
CA CYS A 343 12.90 -2.41 24.73
C CYS A 343 12.15 -2.14 23.41
N GLY A 344 12.23 -0.91 22.88
CA GLY A 344 11.56 -0.54 21.62
C GLY A 344 10.09 -0.14 21.78
N GLN A 345 9.63 0.17 23.00
CA GLN A 345 8.26 0.63 23.24
C GLN A 345 7.93 1.89 22.43
N VAL A 346 6.68 2.06 22.01
CA VAL A 346 6.22 3.28 21.34
C VAL A 346 6.27 4.45 22.33
N LEU A 347 6.84 5.56 21.90
CA LEU A 347 6.92 6.80 22.67
C LEU A 347 6.05 7.89 22.05
N TYR A 348 5.52 8.76 22.92
CA TYR A 348 4.51 9.74 22.58
C TYR A 348 4.96 11.17 22.92
N ASN A 349 4.50 12.15 22.14
CA ASN A 349 4.64 13.56 22.50
C ASN A 349 3.44 14.37 21.96
N ILE A 350 3.14 15.49 22.61
CA ILE A 350 2.03 16.38 22.31
C ILE A 350 2.52 17.51 21.41
N VAL A 351 1.82 17.76 20.31
CA VAL A 351 2.03 18.93 19.45
C VAL A 351 0.92 19.93 19.74
N MET A 352 1.30 21.15 20.11
CA MET A 352 0.41 22.30 20.31
C MET A 352 0.61 23.29 19.16
N GLU A 353 -0.23 24.32 19.03
CA GLU A 353 -0.05 25.39 18.02
C GLU A 353 1.28 26.16 18.19
N LYS A 354 1.69 26.37 19.43
CA LYS A 354 2.97 26.99 19.80
C LYS A 354 3.77 26.03 20.67
N HIS A 355 5.09 26.13 20.62
CA HIS A 355 5.92 25.39 21.57
C HIS A 355 5.57 25.84 22.99
N SER A 356 5.23 24.87 23.83
CA SER A 356 4.56 25.12 25.11
C SER A 356 5.04 24.14 26.17
N ILE A 357 4.44 24.19 27.35
CA ILE A 357 4.73 23.31 28.48
C ILE A 357 3.49 22.54 28.92
N ILE A 358 3.71 21.37 29.51
CA ILE A 358 2.67 20.48 30.02
C ILE A 358 3.01 20.00 31.43
N ASN A 359 2.00 19.64 32.21
CA ASN A 359 2.18 19.05 33.53
C ASN A 359 2.02 17.53 33.46
N VAL A 360 3.07 16.82 33.88
CA VAL A 360 3.21 15.37 33.86
C VAL A 360 3.56 14.90 35.27
N ASN A 361 2.61 14.37 36.03
CA ASN A 361 2.81 14.01 37.44
C ASN A 361 3.49 15.12 38.27
N ASN A 362 3.03 16.36 38.17
CA ASN A 362 3.63 17.55 38.80
C ASN A 362 5.03 17.95 38.29
N LEU A 363 5.57 17.29 37.25
CA LEU A 363 6.70 17.80 36.48
C LEU A 363 6.21 18.72 35.37
N ILE A 364 6.88 19.86 35.19
CA ILE A 364 6.65 20.71 34.04
C ILE A 364 7.62 20.28 32.94
N CYS A 365 7.08 19.88 31.79
CA CYS A 365 7.84 19.36 30.65
C CYS A 365 7.53 20.14 29.37
N GLU A 366 8.40 20.03 28.35
CA GLU A 366 8.15 20.66 27.05
C GLU A 366 7.16 19.85 26.19
N THR A 367 6.40 20.54 25.34
CA THR A 367 5.73 19.91 24.20
C THR A 367 6.68 19.74 23.03
N LEU A 368 6.29 18.97 22.01
CA LEU A 368 7.04 18.90 20.77
C LEU A 368 6.90 20.24 20.03
N HIS A 369 8.04 20.86 19.70
CA HIS A 369 8.04 22.11 18.95
C HIS A 369 7.33 21.96 17.59
N PRO A 370 6.43 22.87 17.18
CA PRO A 370 5.68 22.76 15.91
C PRO A 370 6.56 22.65 14.67
N GLU A 371 7.70 23.35 14.67
CA GLU A 371 8.71 23.26 13.61
C GLU A 371 9.53 21.95 13.58
N ASN A 372 9.37 21.08 14.58
CA ASN A 372 10.01 19.77 14.57
C ASN A 372 9.47 18.95 13.39
N MET A 373 10.37 18.27 12.67
CA MET A 373 9.99 17.46 11.52
C MET A 373 8.93 16.39 11.85
N ILE A 374 8.98 15.80 13.05
CA ILE A 374 7.96 14.86 13.51
C ILE A 374 6.62 15.56 13.73
N ALA A 375 6.60 16.78 14.30
CA ALA A 375 5.36 17.54 14.45
C ALA A 375 4.71 17.79 13.06
N LYS A 376 5.50 18.23 12.08
CA LYS A 376 5.04 18.45 10.70
C LYS A 376 4.48 17.18 10.04
N LEU A 377 5.04 16.00 10.34
CA LEU A 377 4.53 14.72 9.84
C LEU A 377 3.13 14.37 10.37
N TYR A 378 2.78 14.87 11.55
CA TYR A 378 1.50 14.58 12.19
C TYR A 378 0.45 15.67 11.96
N THR A 379 0.86 16.92 11.71
CA THR A 379 -0.07 18.03 11.49
C THR A 379 -0.37 18.32 10.01
N ASN A 380 0.44 17.82 9.07
CA ASN A 380 0.21 18.07 7.64
C ASN A 380 -0.57 16.92 6.97
N GLN A 381 -1.87 17.17 6.69
CA GLN A 381 -2.78 16.21 6.05
C GLN A 381 -2.44 15.88 4.58
N THR A 382 -1.56 16.66 3.93
CA THR A 382 -1.24 16.50 2.49
C THR A 382 -0.08 15.54 2.21
N LEU A 383 0.53 14.94 3.23
CA LEU A 383 1.61 13.97 3.06
C LEU A 383 1.06 12.61 2.58
N LYS A 384 0.61 12.57 1.32
CA LYS A 384 0.26 11.36 0.54
C LYS A 384 1.37 10.29 0.57
N TYR A 385 2.59 10.67 0.99
CA TYR A 385 3.80 9.85 1.07
C TYR A 385 4.43 9.78 2.48
N LYS A 386 3.65 10.01 3.54
CA LYS A 386 4.13 10.03 4.95
C LYS A 386 5.01 8.82 5.29
N ASN A 387 4.62 7.61 4.88
CA ASN A 387 5.32 6.37 5.24
C ASN A 387 6.68 6.25 4.53
N ALA A 388 6.75 6.55 3.23
CA ALA A 388 8.00 6.53 2.46
C ALA A 388 9.00 7.57 2.99
N PHE A 389 8.49 8.75 3.34
CA PHE A 389 9.30 9.79 3.96
C PHE A 389 9.85 9.35 5.32
N ILE A 390 9.03 8.74 6.18
CA ILE A 390 9.50 8.22 7.47
C ILE A 390 10.56 7.13 7.28
N ALA A 391 10.36 6.21 6.33
CA ALA A 391 11.34 5.16 6.04
C ALA A 391 12.70 5.74 5.61
N GLN A 392 12.69 6.74 4.73
CA GLN A 392 13.92 7.40 4.28
C GLN A 392 14.59 8.19 5.42
N MET A 393 13.81 8.96 6.19
CA MET A 393 14.31 9.69 7.35
C MET A 393 14.95 8.76 8.38
N ASN A 394 14.29 7.64 8.72
CA ASN A 394 14.82 6.65 9.66
C ASN A 394 16.12 6.02 9.13
N LYS A 395 16.20 5.71 7.83
CA LYS A 395 17.41 5.19 7.18
C LYS A 395 18.59 6.15 7.33
N ASP A 396 18.36 7.44 7.16
CA ASP A 396 19.41 8.46 7.27
C ASP A 396 19.84 8.70 8.73
N ILE A 397 18.90 8.66 9.67
CA ILE A 397 19.18 8.70 11.11
C ILE A 397 20.05 7.49 11.51
N LEU A 398 19.68 6.27 11.09
CA LEU A 398 20.42 5.04 11.37
C LEU A 398 21.85 5.08 10.81
N LYS A 399 22.02 5.55 9.56
CA LYS A 399 23.36 5.73 8.96
C LYS A 399 24.22 6.69 9.78
N LYS A 400 23.66 7.85 10.16
CA LYS A 400 24.36 8.84 10.97
C LYS A 400 24.72 8.30 12.36
N HIS A 401 23.79 7.58 12.99
CA HIS A 401 24.02 6.93 14.28
C HIS A 401 25.15 5.89 14.22
N ALA A 402 25.14 5.04 13.18
CA ALA A 402 26.19 4.05 12.95
C ALA A 402 27.57 4.69 12.70
N LEU A 403 27.62 5.82 11.98
CA LEU A 403 28.84 6.59 11.77
C LEU A 403 29.39 7.16 13.09
N ASN A 404 28.53 7.77 13.91
CA ASN A 404 28.92 8.33 15.20
C ASN A 404 29.46 7.26 16.16
N LYS A 405 28.83 6.07 16.20
CA LYS A 405 29.29 4.94 17.03
C LYS A 405 30.67 4.40 16.62
N LYS A 406 31.11 4.64 15.38
CA LYS A 406 32.47 4.30 14.90
C LYS A 406 33.51 5.36 15.26
N LEU A 407 33.09 6.60 15.51
CA LEU A 407 33.99 7.71 15.86
C LEU A 407 34.24 7.82 17.38
N THR A 408 33.38 7.19 18.19
CA THR A 408 33.50 7.15 19.66
C THR A 408 34.10 5.85 20.20
N LYS A 409 34.53 4.95 19.31
CA LYS A 409 35.40 3.80 19.59
C LYS A 409 36.79 4.11 19.05
#